data_AF-A0ABD5LLS2-F1
#
_entry.id   AF-A0ABD5LLS2-F1
#
_cell.length_a   1.000
_cell.length_b   1.000
_cell.length_c   1.000
_cell.angle_alpha   90.00
_cell.angle_beta   90.00
_cell.angle_gamma   90.00
#
_symmetry.space_group_name_H-M   'P 1'
#
loop_
_entity.id
_entity.type
_entity.pdbx_description
1 polymer ?
#
loop_
_entity_poly.entity_id
_entity_poly.type
_entity_poly.pdbx_seq_one_letter_code
_entity_poly.pdbx_strand_id
1 'polypeptide(L)'
;MPQVKTISLEPGYYKLSFQNTDPEVQAIELIDGDDVERCCRLDLSQGQLRYALHLQKPVCAGKVRFLANRPGQRETSIDFIPASHTFFSIQKTLAAIQRHRLQNFGPGEKLLCLSGDQEVAEAAAFANVEYRALRLYGLDDLSKENNGWDWLDEGWPLLDHSENAVSHPPVRACVYVHLHYLETWPEIKSALLQNAVDMDVVISVTAQDSNFRNDVLTTFPNARIIHMENRGRDVGPFMELLKQGIFKNYDAVCKIHGKLSRKNGKETISGHRIRRYTLACLLANGAGTHVLKSFSENPELGLLGPRNLSLPLKGKPVSQYIKNELGHMREVFKRADVTFDPQDTQFFVGTMFWFRPAAFKLLERANIGLKDFQPENGAKKGTLQHGLERTFSAIAKQAGYKVAAKQPTSHDGTISMVEFI
;
A
#
# COMPACT_ATOMS: atom_id res chain seq x y z
N MET A 1 -10.53 5.81 -24.11
CA MET A 1 -9.68 6.52 -23.12
C MET A 1 -10.55 7.50 -22.36
N PRO A 2 -10.39 7.64 -21.03
CA PRO A 2 -11.16 8.61 -20.25
C PRO A 2 -10.90 10.03 -20.74
N GLN A 3 -11.95 10.85 -20.80
CA GLN A 3 -11.81 12.25 -21.17
C GLN A 3 -11.01 12.97 -20.08
N VAL A 4 -10.01 13.77 -20.47
CA VAL A 4 -9.18 14.56 -19.54
C VAL A 4 -9.30 16.04 -19.90
N LYS A 5 -9.66 16.87 -18.92
CA LYS A 5 -9.69 18.34 -19.04
C LYS A 5 -8.67 18.96 -18.10
N THR A 6 -7.92 19.94 -18.58
CA THR A 6 -7.03 20.73 -17.73
C THR A 6 -7.83 21.84 -17.05
N ILE A 7 -7.55 22.10 -15.78
CA ILE A 7 -8.17 23.17 -15.00
C ILE A 7 -7.11 23.94 -14.22
N SER A 8 -7.40 25.20 -13.93
CA SER A 8 -6.66 26.01 -12.98
C SER A 8 -7.65 26.59 -11.98
N LEU A 9 -7.35 26.48 -10.68
CA LEU A 9 -8.20 26.99 -9.61
C LEU A 9 -7.39 27.79 -8.61
N GLU A 10 -7.88 28.97 -8.25
CA GLU A 10 -7.31 29.78 -7.18
C GLU A 10 -7.65 29.20 -5.80
N PRO A 11 -6.94 29.61 -4.73
CA PRO A 11 -7.37 29.35 -3.36
C PRO A 11 -8.79 29.89 -3.12
N GLY A 12 -9.62 29.12 -2.42
CA GLY A 12 -10.99 29.55 -2.14
C GLY A 12 -11.94 28.41 -1.83
N TYR A 13 -13.23 28.73 -1.88
CA TYR A 13 -14.33 27.80 -1.66
C TYR A 13 -15.15 27.69 -2.93
N TYR A 14 -15.49 26.46 -3.31
CA TYR A 14 -16.19 26.16 -4.55
C TYR A 14 -17.36 25.24 -4.29
N LYS A 15 -18.50 25.51 -4.94
CA LYS A 15 -19.55 24.51 -5.18
C LYS A 15 -19.23 23.82 -6.49
N LEU A 16 -19.30 22.50 -6.50
CA LEU A 16 -19.11 21.71 -7.71
C LEU A 16 -20.49 21.43 -8.32
N SER A 17 -20.68 21.88 -9.56
CA SER A 17 -21.89 21.63 -10.34
C SER A 17 -21.56 20.74 -11.54
N PHE A 18 -22.37 19.71 -11.78
CA PHE A 18 -22.21 18.82 -12.92
C PHE A 18 -23.18 19.23 -14.02
N GLN A 19 -22.68 19.41 -15.24
CA GLN A 19 -23.47 19.83 -16.40
C GLN A 19 -23.34 18.79 -17.51
N ASN A 20 -24.43 18.54 -18.23
CA ASN A 20 -24.50 17.62 -19.36
C ASN A 20 -23.95 16.21 -19.05
N THR A 21 -24.13 15.74 -17.81
CA THR A 21 -23.60 14.46 -17.35
C THR A 21 -24.12 13.31 -18.21
N ASP A 22 -23.20 12.66 -18.91
CA ASP A 22 -23.47 11.43 -19.64
C ASP A 22 -23.79 10.32 -18.61
N PRO A 23 -24.89 9.57 -18.76
CA PRO A 23 -25.25 8.47 -17.87
C PRO A 23 -24.16 7.40 -17.71
N GLU A 24 -23.26 7.26 -18.69
CA GLU A 24 -22.16 6.30 -18.64
C GLU A 24 -21.03 6.73 -17.69
N VAL A 25 -20.95 8.02 -17.32
CA VAL A 25 -19.93 8.53 -16.39
C VAL A 25 -20.27 8.13 -14.96
N GLN A 26 -19.46 7.22 -14.40
CA GLN A 26 -19.63 6.68 -13.06
C GLN A 26 -18.88 7.49 -11.99
N ALA A 27 -17.81 8.18 -12.38
CA ALA A 27 -17.04 9.01 -11.46
C ALA A 27 -16.24 10.10 -12.18
N ILE A 28 -15.89 11.14 -11.41
CA ILE A 28 -15.00 12.21 -11.85
C ILE A 28 -13.82 12.28 -10.88
N GLU A 29 -12.59 12.30 -11.41
CA GLU A 29 -11.38 12.46 -10.61
C GLU A 29 -10.83 13.87 -10.79
N LEU A 30 -10.51 14.53 -9.68
CA LEU A 30 -9.85 15.81 -9.65
C LEU A 30 -8.45 15.61 -9.10
N ILE A 31 -7.44 16.02 -9.86
CA ILE A 31 -6.04 15.78 -9.58
C ILE A 31 -5.31 17.11 -9.65
N ASP A 32 -4.52 17.42 -8.63
CA ASP A 32 -3.45 18.39 -8.76
C ASP A 32 -2.21 17.71 -9.35
N GLY A 33 -1.72 18.22 -10.48
CA GLY A 33 -0.51 17.72 -11.12
C GLY A 33 0.76 17.95 -10.28
N ASP A 34 0.75 18.94 -9.40
CA ASP A 34 1.93 19.38 -8.64
C ASP A 34 2.02 18.73 -7.25
N ASP A 35 0.94 18.15 -6.73
CA ASP A 35 0.92 17.46 -5.44
C ASP A 35 0.00 16.23 -5.46
N VAL A 36 0.60 15.04 -5.43
CA VAL A 36 -0.11 13.76 -5.46
C VAL A 36 -1.09 13.57 -4.29
N GLU A 37 -0.89 14.27 -3.16
CA GLU A 37 -1.79 14.21 -2.02
C GLU A 37 -3.06 15.06 -2.20
N ARG A 38 -3.07 15.96 -3.20
CA ARG A 38 -4.17 16.84 -3.57
C ARG A 38 -4.98 16.22 -4.71
N CYS A 39 -5.89 15.34 -4.33
CA CYS A 39 -6.79 14.67 -5.26
C CYS A 39 -8.11 14.25 -4.60
N CYS A 40 -9.14 14.05 -5.42
CA CYS A 40 -10.35 13.36 -4.99
C CYS A 40 -11.05 12.64 -6.15
N ARG A 41 -11.89 11.67 -5.81
CA ARG A 41 -12.88 11.06 -6.71
C ARG A 41 -14.28 11.44 -6.25
N LEU A 42 -15.08 11.96 -7.16
CA LEU A 42 -16.49 12.26 -7.01
C LEU A 42 -17.26 11.09 -7.61
N ASP A 43 -17.97 10.34 -6.78
CA ASP A 43 -18.78 9.20 -7.22
C ASP A 43 -20.13 9.71 -7.74
N LEU A 44 -20.50 9.23 -8.93
CA LEU A 44 -21.74 9.54 -9.65
C LEU A 44 -22.57 8.26 -9.92
N SER A 45 -22.07 7.08 -9.54
CA SER A 45 -22.68 5.78 -9.87
C SER A 45 -24.07 5.55 -9.23
N GLN A 46 -24.35 6.23 -8.12
CA GLN A 46 -25.61 6.15 -7.39
C GLN A 46 -26.41 7.47 -7.47
N GLY A 47 -26.13 8.29 -8.48
CA GLY A 47 -26.80 9.57 -8.73
C GLY A 47 -25.89 10.80 -8.63
N GLN A 48 -26.43 11.96 -8.98
CA GLN A 48 -25.70 13.23 -8.94
C GLN A 48 -25.65 13.81 -7.53
N LEU A 49 -24.61 13.45 -6.80
CA LEU A 49 -24.29 14.08 -5.52
C LEU A 49 -23.89 15.55 -5.72
N ARG A 50 -24.04 16.38 -4.69
CA ARG A 50 -23.57 17.77 -4.69
C ARG A 50 -22.36 17.86 -3.81
N TYR A 51 -21.32 18.56 -4.27
CA TYR A 51 -20.08 18.69 -3.53
C TYR A 51 -19.68 20.14 -3.32
N ALA A 52 -18.89 20.38 -2.27
CA ALA A 52 -18.14 21.62 -2.11
C ALA A 52 -16.67 21.32 -1.82
N LEU A 53 -15.80 22.17 -2.35
CA LEU A 53 -14.35 22.04 -2.28
C LEU A 53 -13.76 23.28 -1.62
N HIS A 54 -12.79 23.08 -0.75
CA HIS A 54 -11.98 24.14 -0.15
C HIS A 54 -10.51 23.92 -0.51
N LEU A 55 -9.92 24.95 -1.13
CA LEU A 55 -8.53 25.01 -1.52
C LEU A 55 -7.81 26.09 -0.72
N GLN A 56 -6.66 25.74 -0.13
CA GLN A 56 -5.77 26.67 0.57
C GLN A 56 -4.66 27.17 -0.35
N LYS A 57 -4.33 26.41 -1.39
CA LYS A 57 -3.30 26.72 -2.38
C LYS A 57 -3.90 26.66 -3.79
N PRO A 58 -3.34 27.35 -4.77
CA PRO A 58 -3.80 27.22 -6.15
C PRO A 58 -3.59 25.78 -6.65
N VAL A 59 -4.43 25.34 -7.57
CA VAL A 59 -4.22 24.14 -8.39
C VAL A 59 -3.85 24.64 -9.77
N CYS A 60 -2.55 24.65 -10.10
CA CYS A 60 -2.04 25.23 -11.35
C CYS A 60 -2.05 24.21 -12.49
N ALA A 61 -1.66 22.96 -12.21
CA ALA A 61 -1.62 21.86 -13.16
C ALA A 61 -2.79 20.87 -12.96
N GLY A 62 -3.99 21.41 -12.75
CA GLY A 62 -5.16 20.60 -12.43
C GLY A 62 -5.64 19.75 -13.60
N LYS A 63 -6.06 18.51 -13.32
CA LYS A 63 -6.68 17.61 -14.29
C LYS A 63 -8.00 17.08 -13.75
N VAL A 64 -9.01 17.05 -14.63
CA VAL A 64 -10.30 16.41 -14.40
C VAL A 64 -10.41 15.21 -15.34
N ARG A 65 -10.49 14.00 -14.78
CA ARG A 65 -10.72 12.77 -15.54
C ARG A 65 -12.17 12.32 -15.37
N PHE A 66 -12.82 11.96 -16.47
CA PHE A 66 -14.18 11.41 -16.47
C PHE A 66 -14.10 9.91 -16.71
N LEU A 67 -14.53 9.12 -15.72
CA LEU A 67 -14.51 7.65 -15.79
C LEU A 67 -15.88 7.15 -16.24
N ALA A 68 -15.91 6.49 -17.40
CA ALA A 68 -17.12 5.95 -17.99
C ALA A 68 -16.93 4.46 -18.32
N ASN A 69 -18.01 3.68 -18.20
CA ASN A 69 -17.99 2.25 -18.53
C ASN A 69 -17.89 2.01 -20.04
N ARG A 70 -18.43 2.94 -20.83
CA ARG A 70 -18.44 2.90 -22.29
C ARG A 70 -18.08 4.28 -22.84
N PRO A 71 -17.62 4.38 -24.10
CA PRO A 71 -17.49 5.68 -24.77
C PRO A 71 -18.83 6.43 -24.71
N GLY A 72 -18.82 7.59 -24.05
CA GLY A 72 -20.00 8.43 -23.89
C GLY A 72 -20.49 9.00 -25.23
N GLN A 73 -21.78 9.31 -25.29
CA GLN A 73 -22.40 10.01 -26.42
C GLN A 73 -22.48 11.52 -26.17
N ARG A 74 -22.26 11.97 -24.93
CA ARG A 74 -22.32 13.38 -24.51
C ARG A 74 -21.07 13.79 -23.75
N GLU A 75 -20.76 15.07 -23.84
CA GLU A 75 -19.63 15.64 -23.10
C GLU A 75 -20.06 16.04 -21.69
N THR A 76 -19.58 15.31 -20.68
CA THR A 76 -19.76 15.70 -19.28
C THR A 76 -18.84 16.88 -18.93
N SER A 77 -19.33 17.81 -18.12
CA SER A 77 -18.56 18.94 -17.63
C SER A 77 -18.81 19.19 -16.14
N ILE A 78 -17.81 19.79 -15.49
CA ILE A 78 -17.85 20.17 -14.08
C ILE A 78 -17.50 21.65 -13.96
N ASP A 79 -18.36 22.39 -13.28
CA ASP A 79 -18.16 23.80 -12.99
C ASP A 79 -17.73 23.99 -11.54
N PHE A 80 -16.73 24.86 -11.35
CA PHE A 80 -16.21 25.27 -10.05
C PHE A 80 -16.76 26.65 -9.71
N ILE A 81 -17.94 26.69 -9.09
CA ILE A 81 -18.64 27.95 -8.81
C ILE A 81 -18.11 28.54 -7.49
N PRO A 82 -17.53 29.74 -7.47
CA PRO A 82 -17.05 30.36 -6.23
C PRO A 82 -18.16 30.47 -5.17
N ALA A 83 -17.79 30.21 -3.92
CA ALA A 83 -18.68 30.24 -2.77
C ALA A 83 -18.08 31.08 -1.64
N SER A 84 -18.93 31.61 -0.77
CA SER A 84 -18.45 32.36 0.40
C SER A 84 -17.89 31.42 1.47
N HIS A 85 -16.92 31.92 2.23
CA HIS A 85 -16.41 31.24 3.42
C HIS A 85 -17.54 30.88 4.41
N THR A 86 -18.52 31.78 4.58
CA THR A 86 -19.67 31.56 5.46
C THR A 86 -20.51 30.37 5.01
N PHE A 87 -20.82 30.28 3.71
CA PHE A 87 -21.52 29.11 3.16
C PHE A 87 -20.74 27.82 3.44
N PHE A 88 -19.45 27.80 3.12
CA PHE A 88 -18.63 26.61 3.29
C PHE A 88 -18.53 26.19 4.76
N SER A 89 -18.36 27.14 5.68
CA SER A 89 -18.25 26.88 7.11
C SER A 89 -19.51 26.27 7.71
N ILE A 90 -20.69 26.75 7.31
CA ILE A 90 -21.98 26.16 7.71
C ILE A 90 -22.08 24.72 7.20
N GLN A 91 -21.83 24.51 5.90
CA GLN A 91 -21.89 23.18 5.30
C GLN A 91 -20.87 22.20 5.90
N LYS A 92 -19.66 22.67 6.21
CA LYS A 92 -18.62 21.87 6.86
C LYS A 92 -19.07 21.41 8.24
N THR A 93 -19.73 22.28 9.01
CA THR A 93 -20.25 21.93 10.34
C THR A 93 -21.33 20.86 10.25
N LEU A 94 -22.27 21.01 9.31
CA LEU A 94 -23.30 20.00 9.03
C LEU A 94 -22.71 18.67 8.53
N ALA A 95 -21.71 18.72 7.66
CA ALA A 95 -21.02 17.54 7.16
C ALA A 95 -20.15 16.85 8.23
N ALA A 96 -19.65 17.59 9.24
CA ALA A 96 -18.83 17.03 10.31
C ALA A 96 -19.64 16.16 11.29
N ILE A 97 -20.93 16.46 11.48
CA ILE A 97 -21.84 15.67 12.33
C ILE A 97 -22.43 14.45 11.61
N GLN A 98 -22.28 14.36 10.29
CA GLN A 98 -22.76 13.27 9.47
C GLN A 98 -21.58 12.42 8.98
N ARG A 99 -21.59 11.12 9.30
CA ARG A 99 -20.48 10.23 8.93
C ARG A 99 -20.26 10.27 7.42
N HIS A 100 -18.99 10.24 7.03
CA HIS A 100 -18.53 10.12 5.64
C HIS A 100 -18.73 11.35 4.73
N ARG A 101 -19.38 12.42 5.19
CA ARG A 101 -19.61 13.63 4.37
C ARG A 101 -18.45 14.62 4.36
N LEU A 102 -17.68 14.69 5.45
CA LEU A 102 -16.47 15.50 5.53
C LEU A 102 -15.26 14.67 5.12
N GLN A 103 -14.69 15.01 3.97
CA GLN A 103 -13.56 14.31 3.38
C GLN A 103 -12.41 15.30 3.11
N ASN A 104 -11.27 14.79 2.65
CA ASN A 104 -10.11 15.60 2.31
C ASN A 104 -10.01 15.75 0.79
N PHE A 105 -9.47 16.89 0.35
CA PHE A 105 -8.90 17.06 -0.99
C PHE A 105 -7.36 17.04 -0.93
N GLY A 106 -6.76 17.66 0.07
CA GLY A 106 -5.32 17.64 0.35
C GLY A 106 -5.05 17.90 1.83
N PRO A 107 -3.77 18.01 2.25
CA PRO A 107 -3.42 18.44 3.60
C PRO A 107 -4.08 19.79 3.94
N GLY A 108 -4.94 19.83 4.97
CA GLY A 108 -5.69 21.04 5.36
C GLY A 108 -6.93 21.37 4.50
N GLU A 109 -6.99 20.86 3.27
CA GLU A 109 -8.05 21.10 2.29
C GLU A 109 -9.19 20.08 2.41
N LYS A 110 -10.43 20.49 2.09
CA LYS A 110 -11.63 19.70 2.38
C LYS A 110 -12.52 19.52 1.16
N LEU A 111 -13.11 18.32 1.07
CA LEU A 111 -14.19 17.98 0.15
C LEU A 111 -15.42 17.64 0.99
N LEU A 112 -16.55 18.28 0.70
CA LEU A 112 -17.82 18.07 1.38
C LEU A 112 -18.80 17.38 0.43
N CYS A 113 -19.47 16.32 0.88
CA CYS A 113 -20.63 15.74 0.20
C CYS A 113 -21.93 16.29 0.82
N LEU A 114 -22.67 17.10 0.05
CA LEU A 114 -23.79 17.93 0.50
C LEU A 114 -25.19 17.32 0.22
N SER A 115 -25.27 16.16 -0.42
CA SER A 115 -26.55 15.50 -0.74
C SER A 115 -26.43 13.97 -0.78
N GLY A 116 -27.50 13.29 -1.18
CA GLY A 116 -27.63 11.83 -1.09
C GLY A 116 -28.05 11.38 0.30
N ASP A 117 -28.56 10.16 0.44
CA ASP A 117 -28.76 9.55 1.75
C ASP A 117 -27.42 9.09 2.36
N GLN A 118 -27.48 8.43 3.52
CA GLN A 118 -26.28 7.99 4.24
C GLN A 118 -25.52 6.88 3.50
N GLU A 119 -26.22 5.96 2.84
CA GLU A 119 -25.62 4.82 2.15
C GLU A 119 -24.86 5.29 0.91
N VAL A 120 -25.47 6.17 0.12
CA VAL A 120 -24.84 6.76 -1.06
C VAL A 120 -23.64 7.63 -0.67
N ALA A 121 -23.76 8.45 0.39
CA ALA A 121 -22.65 9.28 0.86
C ALA A 121 -21.48 8.43 1.40
N GLU A 122 -21.78 7.32 2.05
CA GLU A 122 -20.79 6.36 2.53
C GLU A 122 -20.07 5.68 1.36
N ALA A 123 -20.80 5.20 0.35
CA ALA A 123 -20.22 4.62 -0.87
C ALA A 123 -19.24 5.59 -1.55
N ALA A 124 -19.67 6.84 -1.77
CA ALA A 124 -18.86 7.89 -2.38
C ALA A 124 -17.60 8.21 -1.56
N ALA A 125 -17.71 8.27 -0.23
CA ALA A 125 -16.57 8.53 0.64
C ALA A 125 -15.53 7.42 0.59
N PHE A 126 -15.98 6.16 0.55
CA PHE A 126 -15.07 5.05 0.39
C PHE A 126 -14.38 5.04 -0.98
N ALA A 127 -15.12 5.31 -2.06
CA ALA A 127 -14.53 5.42 -3.40
C ALA A 127 -13.44 6.51 -3.43
N ASN A 128 -13.69 7.66 -2.79
CA ASN A 128 -12.70 8.72 -2.67
C ASN A 128 -11.49 8.33 -1.80
N VAL A 129 -11.71 7.72 -0.63
CA VAL A 129 -10.61 7.29 0.26
C VAL A 129 -9.72 6.24 -0.41
N GLU A 130 -10.33 5.26 -1.09
CA GLU A 130 -9.61 4.24 -1.84
C GLU A 130 -8.82 4.85 -3.01
N TYR A 131 -9.46 5.72 -3.81
CA TYR A 131 -8.80 6.42 -4.90
C TYR A 131 -7.60 7.24 -4.43
N ARG A 132 -7.76 8.05 -3.37
CA ARG A 132 -6.68 8.85 -2.79
C ARG A 132 -5.49 7.99 -2.33
N ALA A 133 -5.78 6.85 -1.71
CA ALA A 133 -4.73 5.93 -1.28
C ALA A 133 -3.98 5.34 -2.49
N LEU A 134 -4.70 4.85 -3.49
CA LEU A 134 -4.12 4.36 -4.73
C LEU A 134 -3.31 5.43 -5.45
N ARG A 135 -3.80 6.68 -5.49
CA ARG A 135 -3.10 7.81 -6.11
C ARG A 135 -1.80 8.13 -5.39
N LEU A 136 -1.82 8.16 -4.06
CA LEU A 136 -0.61 8.33 -3.24
C LEU A 136 0.43 7.25 -3.54
N TYR A 137 -0.01 6.01 -3.79
CA TYR A 137 0.86 4.88 -4.12
C TYR A 137 1.17 4.75 -5.61
N GLY A 138 0.71 5.67 -6.46
CA GLY A 138 0.85 5.51 -7.92
C GLY A 138 0.29 4.18 -8.43
N LEU A 139 -0.78 3.69 -7.83
CA LEU A 139 -1.51 2.46 -8.19
C LEU A 139 -2.96 2.78 -8.62
N ASP A 140 -3.30 4.06 -8.79
CA ASP A 140 -4.58 4.50 -9.36
C ASP A 140 -4.66 4.18 -10.86
N ASP A 141 -5.85 4.30 -11.45
CA ASP A 141 -6.11 3.91 -12.84
C ASP A 141 -5.20 4.64 -13.83
N LEU A 142 -4.96 5.95 -13.62
CA LEU A 142 -4.02 6.72 -14.44
C LEU A 142 -2.59 6.16 -14.36
N SER A 143 -2.12 5.81 -13.16
CA SER A 143 -0.77 5.28 -13.00
C SER A 143 -0.66 3.87 -13.60
N LYS A 144 -1.72 3.06 -13.49
CA LYS A 144 -1.79 1.75 -14.14
C LYS A 144 -1.68 1.86 -15.66
N GLU A 145 -2.52 2.72 -16.26
CA GLU A 145 -2.53 3.01 -17.70
C GLU A 145 -1.16 3.47 -18.19
N ASN A 146 -0.54 4.42 -17.49
CA ASN A 146 0.75 5.00 -17.90
C ASN A 146 1.91 4.01 -17.83
N ASN A 147 1.84 2.99 -16.96
CA ASN A 147 2.92 2.03 -16.75
C ASN A 147 2.63 0.66 -17.40
N GLY A 148 1.50 0.47 -18.06
CA GLY A 148 1.09 -0.83 -18.61
C GLY A 148 0.90 -1.89 -17.53
N TRP A 149 0.35 -1.51 -16.38
CA TRP A 149 0.15 -2.40 -15.24
C TRP A 149 -1.27 -3.00 -15.16
N ASP A 150 -1.90 -3.27 -16.31
CA ASP A 150 -3.29 -3.77 -16.36
C ASP A 150 -3.48 -5.07 -15.56
N TRP A 151 -2.42 -5.85 -15.48
CA TRP A 151 -2.32 -7.04 -14.65
C TRP A 151 -2.55 -6.84 -13.16
N LEU A 152 -2.45 -5.61 -12.65
CA LEU A 152 -2.84 -5.29 -11.29
C LEU A 152 -4.31 -5.64 -11.02
N ASP A 153 -5.18 -5.65 -12.03
CA ASP A 153 -6.60 -6.00 -11.89
C ASP A 153 -6.96 -7.37 -12.46
N GLU A 154 -6.38 -7.76 -13.61
CA GLU A 154 -6.71 -9.01 -14.31
C GLU A 154 -6.29 -10.28 -13.55
N GLY A 155 -5.25 -10.18 -12.72
CA GLY A 155 -4.78 -11.29 -11.90
C GLY A 155 -3.58 -12.03 -12.44
N TRP A 156 -3.39 -13.25 -11.92
CA TRP A 156 -2.18 -14.04 -12.06
C TRP A 156 -2.45 -15.27 -12.95
N PRO A 157 -1.48 -15.78 -13.74
CA PRO A 157 -0.08 -15.37 -13.83
C PRO A 157 0.19 -14.11 -14.65
N LEU A 158 1.08 -13.26 -14.12
CA LEU A 158 1.85 -12.36 -14.97
C LEU A 158 2.64 -13.22 -15.96
N LEU A 159 2.56 -12.87 -17.23
CA LEU A 159 3.43 -13.45 -18.24
C LEU A 159 4.87 -13.24 -17.78
N ASP A 160 5.61 -14.34 -17.68
CA ASP A 160 7.00 -14.32 -17.27
C ASP A 160 7.82 -13.63 -18.37
N HIS A 161 8.28 -12.42 -18.10
CA HIS A 161 9.19 -11.69 -18.98
C HIS A 161 10.65 -12.06 -18.77
N SER A 162 10.96 -13.06 -17.94
CA SER A 162 12.34 -13.55 -17.79
C SER A 162 12.73 -14.44 -18.97
N GLU A 163 13.16 -13.80 -20.06
CA GLU A 163 14.13 -14.46 -20.93
C GLU A 163 15.51 -14.40 -20.25
N ASN A 164 16.06 -15.59 -20.02
CA ASN A 164 17.45 -15.90 -19.67
C ASN A 164 17.81 -15.98 -18.17
N ALA A 165 18.31 -17.17 -17.85
CA ALA A 165 18.98 -17.55 -16.61
C ALA A 165 20.10 -16.56 -16.27
N VAL A 166 19.84 -15.69 -15.30
CA VAL A 166 20.90 -15.07 -14.52
C VAL A 166 21.38 -16.14 -13.54
N SER A 167 22.69 -16.44 -13.54
CA SER A 167 23.29 -17.37 -12.59
C SER A 167 22.83 -17.05 -11.17
N HIS A 168 22.27 -18.02 -10.46
CA HIS A 168 21.87 -17.82 -9.07
C HIS A 168 23.11 -17.49 -8.23
N PRO A 169 23.17 -16.30 -7.60
CA PRO A 169 24.27 -15.98 -6.71
C PRO A 169 24.25 -16.91 -5.49
N PRO A 170 25.39 -17.20 -4.84
CA PRO A 170 25.45 -18.08 -3.68
C PRO A 170 24.90 -17.39 -2.42
N VAL A 171 23.60 -17.08 -2.43
CA VAL A 171 22.87 -16.42 -1.33
C VAL A 171 21.91 -17.45 -0.74
N ARG A 172 22.08 -17.78 0.55
CA ARG A 172 21.09 -18.63 1.25
C ARG A 172 19.84 -17.82 1.52
N ALA A 173 18.81 -18.07 0.74
CA ALA A 173 17.58 -17.29 0.74
C ALA A 173 16.41 -18.07 1.35
N CYS A 174 15.50 -17.33 1.99
CA CYS A 174 14.23 -17.85 2.49
C CYS A 174 13.07 -16.95 2.06
N VAL A 175 11.92 -17.56 1.73
CA VAL A 175 10.66 -16.84 1.64
C VAL A 175 9.81 -17.13 2.87
N TYR A 176 9.54 -16.09 3.65
CA TYR A 176 8.63 -16.11 4.77
C TYR A 176 7.25 -15.56 4.35
N VAL A 177 6.23 -16.42 4.46
CA VAL A 177 4.84 -16.08 4.16
C VAL A 177 4.02 -16.07 5.44
N HIS A 178 3.27 -14.99 5.69
CA HIS A 178 2.20 -15.00 6.69
C HIS A 178 0.82 -15.06 6.04
N LEU A 179 -0.02 -16.02 6.44
CA LEU A 179 -1.37 -16.20 5.89
C LEU A 179 -2.43 -16.18 6.99
N HIS A 180 -3.21 -15.10 7.01
CA HIS A 180 -4.49 -15.06 7.71
C HIS A 180 -5.64 -15.48 6.79
N TYR A 181 -5.64 -14.99 5.55
CA TYR A 181 -6.65 -15.29 4.53
C TYR A 181 -6.12 -16.32 3.53
N LEU A 182 -6.56 -17.58 3.67
CA LEU A 182 -6.11 -18.69 2.82
C LEU A 182 -6.50 -18.52 1.34
N GLU A 183 -7.55 -17.75 1.04
CA GLU A 183 -7.95 -17.43 -0.34
C GLU A 183 -6.87 -16.67 -1.15
N THR A 184 -5.88 -16.07 -0.47
CA THR A 184 -4.75 -15.42 -1.14
C THR A 184 -3.64 -16.40 -1.53
N TRP A 185 -3.72 -17.64 -1.04
CA TRP A 185 -2.70 -18.66 -1.28
C TRP A 185 -2.50 -19.02 -2.76
N PRO A 186 -3.53 -19.19 -3.61
CA PRO A 186 -3.31 -19.55 -5.01
C PRO A 186 -2.40 -18.58 -5.76
N GLU A 187 -2.56 -17.27 -5.53
CA GLU A 187 -1.72 -16.24 -6.13
C GLU A 187 -0.29 -16.26 -5.57
N ILE A 188 -0.15 -16.38 -4.24
CA ILE A 188 1.16 -16.46 -3.58
C ILE A 188 1.92 -17.73 -4.01
N LYS A 189 1.24 -18.87 -4.04
CA LYS A 189 1.76 -20.16 -4.50
C LYS A 189 2.33 -20.05 -5.91
N SER A 190 1.59 -19.42 -6.82
CA SER A 190 2.04 -19.26 -8.20
C SER A 190 3.29 -18.36 -8.29
N ALA A 191 3.35 -17.27 -7.53
CA ALA A 191 4.55 -16.44 -7.46
C ALA A 191 5.77 -17.19 -6.88
N LEU A 192 5.56 -18.02 -5.84
CA LEU A 192 6.61 -18.86 -5.25
C LEU A 192 7.12 -19.92 -6.22
N LEU A 193 6.22 -20.63 -6.92
CA LEU A 193 6.59 -21.68 -7.89
C LEU A 193 7.50 -21.15 -9.00
N GLN A 194 7.30 -19.91 -9.42
CA GLN A 194 8.08 -19.29 -10.49
C GLN A 194 9.43 -18.75 -10.01
N ASN A 195 9.55 -18.34 -8.74
CA ASN A 195 10.67 -17.49 -8.31
C ASN A 195 11.42 -17.99 -7.06
N ALA A 196 10.93 -19.02 -6.37
CA ALA A 196 11.44 -19.47 -5.06
C ALA A 196 11.84 -20.95 -5.04
N VAL A 197 12.11 -21.56 -6.20
CA VAL A 197 12.41 -23.01 -6.31
C VAL A 197 13.63 -23.41 -5.47
N ASP A 198 14.66 -22.56 -5.41
CA ASP A 198 15.89 -22.81 -4.64
C ASP A 198 15.91 -22.14 -3.26
N MET A 199 14.76 -21.68 -2.76
CA MET A 199 14.65 -20.99 -1.47
C MET A 199 13.93 -21.83 -0.43
N ASP A 200 14.33 -21.72 0.83
CA ASP A 200 13.58 -22.30 1.93
C ASP A 200 12.26 -21.55 2.13
N VAL A 201 11.16 -22.29 2.29
CA VAL A 201 9.82 -21.71 2.49
C VAL A 201 9.38 -21.86 3.94
N VAL A 202 9.13 -20.75 4.62
CA VAL A 202 8.56 -20.70 5.96
C VAL A 202 7.18 -20.07 5.89
N ILE A 203 6.15 -20.76 6.35
CA ILE A 203 4.77 -20.26 6.36
C ILE A 203 4.27 -20.20 7.80
N SER A 204 3.87 -19.00 8.23
CA SER A 204 3.02 -18.86 9.42
C SER A 204 1.56 -18.73 8.99
N VAL A 205 0.66 -19.43 9.68
CA VAL A 205 -0.76 -19.48 9.33
C VAL A 205 -1.63 -19.38 10.58
N THR A 206 -2.72 -18.63 10.51
CA THR A 206 -3.65 -18.49 11.66
C THR A 206 -4.78 -19.51 11.66
N ALA A 207 -5.06 -20.10 10.50
CA ALA A 207 -6.09 -21.12 10.34
C ALA A 207 -5.48 -22.52 10.42
N GLN A 208 -6.21 -23.46 11.02
CA GLN A 208 -5.91 -24.89 10.91
C GLN A 208 -6.74 -25.46 9.77
N ASP A 209 -6.10 -25.72 8.64
CA ASP A 209 -6.73 -26.28 7.43
C ASP A 209 -5.82 -27.36 6.85
N SER A 210 -6.30 -28.61 6.84
CA SER A 210 -5.55 -29.76 6.35
C SER A 210 -5.39 -29.76 4.83
N ASN A 211 -6.36 -29.23 4.08
CA ASN A 211 -6.28 -29.14 2.63
C ASN A 211 -5.21 -28.13 2.23
N PHE A 212 -5.19 -26.96 2.87
CA PHE A 212 -4.12 -25.98 2.71
C PHE A 212 -2.76 -26.58 3.06
N ARG A 213 -2.65 -27.27 4.21
CA ARG A 213 -1.39 -27.90 4.63
C ARG A 213 -0.91 -28.92 3.60
N ASN A 214 -1.80 -29.79 3.11
CA ASN A 214 -1.47 -30.80 2.11
C ASN A 214 -1.02 -30.13 0.81
N ASP A 215 -1.74 -29.10 0.34
CA ASP A 215 -1.36 -28.38 -0.87
C ASP A 215 0.02 -27.72 -0.76
N VAL A 216 0.33 -27.09 0.38
CA VAL A 216 1.67 -26.54 0.65
C VAL A 216 2.73 -27.62 0.59
N LEU A 217 2.55 -28.74 1.28
CA LEU A 217 3.58 -29.80 1.36
C LEU A 217 3.71 -30.61 0.06
N THR A 218 2.66 -30.71 -0.74
CA THR A 218 2.76 -31.24 -2.10
C THR A 218 3.56 -30.32 -3.01
N THR A 219 3.43 -29.00 -2.83
CA THR A 219 4.10 -28.01 -3.67
C THR A 219 5.54 -27.73 -3.23
N PHE A 220 5.75 -27.65 -1.91
CA PHE A 220 7.01 -27.34 -1.25
C PHE A 220 7.25 -28.36 -0.12
N PRO A 221 7.78 -29.56 -0.44
CA PRO A 221 7.91 -30.67 0.53
C PRO A 221 8.71 -30.33 1.78
N ASN A 222 9.67 -29.41 1.68
CA ASN A 222 10.51 -28.97 2.79
C ASN A 222 9.97 -27.72 3.52
N ALA A 223 8.77 -27.23 3.16
CA ALA A 223 8.22 -26.04 3.77
C ALA A 223 7.92 -26.22 5.26
N ARG A 224 8.31 -25.22 6.06
CA ARG A 224 8.03 -25.17 7.49
C ARG A 224 6.72 -24.42 7.73
N ILE A 225 5.67 -25.15 8.12
CA ILE A 225 4.35 -24.57 8.41
C ILE A 225 4.17 -24.42 9.93
N ILE A 226 3.93 -23.20 10.39
CA ILE A 226 3.84 -22.82 11.80
C ILE A 226 2.48 -22.20 12.08
N HIS A 227 1.69 -22.84 12.94
CA HIS A 227 0.40 -22.30 13.36
C HIS A 227 0.58 -21.24 14.46
N MET A 228 -0.13 -20.12 14.36
CA MET A 228 -0.06 -19.01 15.33
C MET A 228 -1.41 -18.37 15.60
N GLU A 229 -1.61 -17.82 16.80
CA GLU A 229 -2.77 -16.98 17.09
C GLU A 229 -2.79 -15.73 16.20
N ASN A 230 -3.98 -15.26 15.83
CA ASN A 230 -4.14 -14.00 15.10
C ASN A 230 -3.94 -12.80 16.05
N ARG A 231 -2.68 -12.48 16.36
CA ARG A 231 -2.25 -11.34 17.17
C ARG A 231 -1.23 -10.51 16.43
N GLY A 232 -1.44 -9.20 16.39
CA GLY A 232 -0.52 -8.30 15.69
C GLY A 232 -0.52 -8.45 14.16
N ARG A 233 -1.54 -9.11 13.58
CA ARG A 233 -1.68 -9.36 12.14
C ARG A 233 -0.45 -10.04 11.57
N ASP A 234 0.15 -9.53 10.50
CA ASP A 234 1.39 -10.08 9.93
C ASP A 234 2.65 -9.72 10.72
N VAL A 235 2.60 -8.65 11.52
CA VAL A 235 3.75 -8.14 12.29
C VAL A 235 4.02 -9.01 13.51
N GLY A 236 2.99 -9.45 14.21
CA GLY A 236 3.14 -10.27 15.43
C GLY A 236 3.87 -11.59 15.19
N PRO A 237 3.37 -12.45 14.27
CA PRO A 237 4.03 -13.67 13.83
C PRO A 237 5.46 -13.43 13.33
N PHE A 238 5.68 -12.34 12.58
CA PHE A 238 7.02 -11.99 12.12
C PHE A 238 7.98 -11.72 13.28
N MET A 239 7.57 -10.90 14.25
CA MET A 239 8.38 -10.57 15.43
C MET A 239 8.67 -11.81 16.27
N GLU A 240 7.68 -12.70 16.44
CA GLU A 240 7.86 -13.98 17.14
C GLU A 240 8.92 -14.86 16.46
N LEU A 241 8.84 -15.02 15.14
CA LEU A 241 9.81 -15.84 14.39
C LEU A 241 11.20 -15.21 14.35
N LEU A 242 11.29 -13.87 14.27
CA LEU A 242 12.54 -13.14 14.36
C LEU A 242 13.20 -13.36 15.73
N LYS A 243 12.43 -13.23 16.82
CA LYS A 243 12.87 -13.48 18.20
C LYS A 243 13.34 -14.93 18.40
N GLN A 244 12.67 -15.91 17.80
CA GLN A 244 13.06 -17.32 17.83
C GLN A 244 14.31 -17.62 16.99
N GLY A 245 14.82 -16.65 16.23
CA GLY A 245 16.02 -16.81 15.41
C GLY A 245 15.82 -17.69 14.18
N ILE A 246 14.56 -17.88 13.73
CA ILE A 246 14.21 -18.72 12.58
C ILE A 246 14.96 -18.31 11.32
N PHE A 247 15.30 -17.03 11.20
CA PHE A 247 15.92 -16.45 10.02
C PHE A 247 17.45 -16.33 10.10
N LYS A 248 18.10 -16.69 11.23
CA LYS A 248 19.52 -16.35 11.50
C LYS A 248 20.53 -16.93 10.52
N ASN A 249 20.19 -18.04 9.86
CA ASN A 249 21.09 -18.74 8.96
C ASN A 249 20.94 -18.33 7.49
N TYR A 250 20.06 -17.37 7.18
CA TYR A 250 19.89 -16.86 5.82
C TYR A 250 20.67 -15.58 5.60
N ASP A 251 21.10 -15.39 4.36
CA ASP A 251 21.77 -14.17 3.92
C ASP A 251 20.73 -13.11 3.50
N ALA A 252 19.56 -13.54 3.01
CA ALA A 252 18.42 -12.69 2.67
C ALA A 252 17.09 -13.41 2.88
N VAL A 253 16.06 -12.71 3.35
CA VAL A 253 14.71 -13.27 3.59
C VAL A 253 13.64 -12.38 2.96
N CYS A 254 12.79 -12.96 2.11
CA CYS A 254 11.62 -12.31 1.53
C CYS A 254 10.43 -12.46 2.48
N LYS A 255 10.00 -11.37 3.13
CA LYS A 255 8.78 -11.35 3.92
C LYS A 255 7.61 -10.90 3.06
N ILE A 256 6.62 -11.78 2.87
CA ILE A 256 5.34 -11.49 2.22
C ILE A 256 4.16 -11.97 3.08
N HIS A 257 2.96 -11.49 2.79
CA HIS A 257 1.75 -11.99 3.45
C HIS A 257 0.51 -11.91 2.55
N GLY A 258 -0.55 -12.60 2.97
CA GLY A 258 -1.85 -12.65 2.31
C GLY A 258 -2.65 -11.36 2.41
N LYS A 259 -2.07 -10.21 2.01
CA LYS A 259 -2.70 -8.90 2.07
C LYS A 259 -4.08 -8.96 1.41
N LEU A 260 -5.11 -8.83 2.23
CA LEU A 260 -6.49 -8.75 1.80
C LEU A 260 -7.12 -7.51 2.46
N SER A 261 -8.09 -6.92 1.79
CA SER A 261 -8.91 -5.86 2.37
C SER A 261 -10.31 -6.05 1.82
N ARG A 262 -11.29 -6.11 2.71
CA ARG A 262 -12.70 -6.32 2.37
C ARG A 262 -13.55 -5.13 2.77
N LYS A 263 -14.55 -4.82 1.95
CA LYS A 263 -15.63 -3.90 2.23
C LYS A 263 -16.94 -4.55 1.81
N ASN A 264 -17.92 -4.61 2.72
CA ASN A 264 -19.23 -5.22 2.48
C ASN A 264 -19.13 -6.64 1.87
N GLY A 265 -18.20 -7.44 2.39
CA GLY A 265 -17.95 -8.82 1.93
C GLY A 265 -17.17 -8.95 0.62
N LYS A 266 -16.83 -7.85 -0.07
CA LYS A 266 -16.08 -7.86 -1.34
C LYS A 266 -14.65 -7.38 -1.14
N GLU A 267 -13.72 -7.93 -1.92
CA GLU A 267 -12.35 -7.42 -1.96
C GLU A 267 -12.32 -5.98 -2.48
N THR A 268 -11.48 -5.15 -1.86
CA THR A 268 -11.24 -3.77 -2.26
C THR A 268 -10.14 -3.73 -3.32
N ILE A 269 -10.27 -2.84 -4.32
CA ILE A 269 -9.29 -2.71 -5.40
C ILE A 269 -7.89 -2.43 -4.86
N SER A 270 -7.80 -1.53 -3.87
CA SER A 270 -6.55 -1.21 -3.17
C SER A 270 -5.88 -2.44 -2.54
N GLY A 271 -6.66 -3.38 -2.02
CA GLY A 271 -6.16 -4.59 -1.38
C GLY A 271 -5.35 -5.45 -2.34
N HIS A 272 -5.95 -5.83 -3.47
CA HIS A 272 -5.30 -6.69 -4.46
C HIS A 272 -4.20 -5.96 -5.23
N ARG A 273 -4.38 -4.67 -5.59
CA ARG A 273 -3.34 -3.90 -6.27
C ARG A 273 -2.07 -3.77 -5.42
N ILE A 274 -2.20 -3.49 -4.13
CA ILE A 274 -1.06 -3.44 -3.21
C ILE A 274 -0.36 -4.80 -3.13
N ARG A 275 -1.13 -5.89 -3.02
CA ARG A 275 -0.58 -7.26 -2.99
C ARG A 275 0.21 -7.58 -4.25
N ARG A 276 -0.41 -7.42 -5.42
CA ARG A 276 0.18 -7.72 -6.74
C ARG A 276 1.39 -6.84 -7.04
N TYR A 277 1.29 -5.53 -6.82
CA TYR A 277 2.40 -4.61 -7.00
C TYR A 277 3.61 -5.00 -6.14
N THR A 278 3.35 -5.35 -4.88
CA THR A 278 4.41 -5.78 -3.96
C THR A 278 5.06 -7.09 -4.43
N LEU A 279 4.26 -8.09 -4.82
CA LEU A 279 4.78 -9.36 -5.33
C LEU A 279 5.65 -9.12 -6.57
N ALA A 280 5.22 -8.28 -7.51
CA ALA A 280 6.00 -7.94 -8.70
C ALA A 280 7.29 -7.13 -8.39
N CYS A 281 7.33 -6.39 -7.29
CA CYS A 281 8.56 -5.69 -6.85
C CYS A 281 9.56 -6.63 -6.17
N LEU A 282 9.07 -7.60 -5.40
CA LEU A 282 9.92 -8.37 -4.48
C LEU A 282 10.27 -9.76 -5.03
N LEU A 283 9.32 -10.45 -5.64
CA LEU A 283 9.45 -11.87 -5.91
C LEU A 283 9.24 -12.18 -7.39
N ALA A 284 8.15 -11.68 -7.96
CA ALA A 284 7.67 -12.11 -9.26
C ALA A 284 8.24 -11.31 -10.44
N ASN A 285 7.95 -11.72 -11.67
CA ASN A 285 8.48 -11.13 -12.92
C ASN A 285 10.01 -11.03 -12.94
N GLY A 286 10.69 -12.07 -12.45
CA GLY A 286 12.15 -12.11 -12.33
C GLY A 286 12.73 -11.19 -11.25
N ALA A 287 11.90 -10.57 -10.40
CA ALA A 287 12.39 -9.69 -9.34
C ALA A 287 13.22 -10.44 -8.29
N GLY A 288 12.83 -11.68 -7.93
CA GLY A 288 13.52 -12.47 -6.92
C GLY A 288 15.01 -12.63 -7.20
N THR A 289 15.38 -13.07 -8.40
CA THR A 289 16.79 -13.26 -8.80
C THR A 289 17.58 -11.95 -8.79
N HIS A 290 17.00 -10.85 -9.28
CA HIS A 290 17.66 -9.54 -9.28
C HIS A 290 17.84 -8.96 -7.87
N VAL A 291 16.86 -9.15 -6.99
CA VAL A 291 16.95 -8.75 -5.59
C VAL A 291 18.04 -9.57 -4.89
N LEU A 292 18.07 -10.89 -5.08
CA LEU A 292 19.13 -11.73 -4.52
C LEU A 292 20.52 -11.33 -5.01
N LYS A 293 20.68 -11.04 -6.30
CA LYS A 293 21.92 -10.49 -6.85
C LYS A 293 22.32 -9.19 -6.14
N SER A 294 21.36 -8.30 -5.89
CA SER A 294 21.60 -7.05 -5.17
C SER A 294 22.06 -7.29 -3.72
N PHE A 295 21.49 -8.28 -3.01
CA PHE A 295 21.95 -8.68 -1.66
C PHE A 295 23.34 -9.34 -1.68
N SER A 296 23.69 -10.03 -2.76
CA SER A 296 25.03 -10.61 -2.94
C SER A 296 26.09 -9.54 -3.19
N GLU A 297 25.78 -8.55 -4.04
CA GLU A 297 26.73 -7.52 -4.48
C GLU A 297 26.87 -6.36 -3.49
N ASN A 298 25.87 -6.15 -2.61
CA ASN A 298 25.82 -5.03 -1.67
C ASN A 298 25.69 -5.56 -0.23
N PRO A 299 26.80 -5.85 0.47
CA PRO A 299 26.77 -6.34 1.85
C PRO A 299 26.04 -5.40 2.82
N GLU A 300 26.04 -4.09 2.55
CA GLU A 300 25.35 -3.09 3.36
C GLU A 300 23.84 -2.99 3.06
N LEU A 301 23.31 -3.66 2.03
CA LEU A 301 21.87 -3.72 1.82
C LEU A 301 21.21 -4.55 2.93
N GLY A 302 20.41 -3.89 3.77
CA GLY A 302 19.72 -4.51 4.90
C GLY A 302 18.24 -4.70 4.71
N LEU A 303 17.59 -3.83 3.94
CA LEU A 303 16.14 -3.86 3.72
C LEU A 303 15.83 -3.38 2.30
N LEU A 304 14.97 -4.10 1.58
CA LEU A 304 14.50 -3.74 0.25
C LEU A 304 12.99 -3.90 0.16
N GLY A 305 12.28 -2.84 -0.23
CA GLY A 305 10.82 -2.86 -0.33
C GLY A 305 10.25 -2.32 -1.65
N PRO A 306 8.91 -2.36 -1.80
CA PRO A 306 8.20 -1.82 -2.96
C PRO A 306 8.29 -0.29 -3.03
N ARG A 307 8.85 0.25 -4.13
CA ARG A 307 9.16 1.68 -4.30
C ARG A 307 7.98 2.60 -4.07
N ASN A 308 6.85 2.39 -4.75
CA ASN A 308 5.73 3.32 -4.62
C ASN A 308 4.97 3.18 -3.29
N LEU A 309 5.30 2.17 -2.49
CA LEU A 309 4.74 1.95 -1.16
C LEU A 309 5.72 2.37 -0.06
N SER A 310 6.86 2.99 -0.40
CA SER A 310 7.74 3.65 0.55
C SER A 310 7.18 5.01 0.94
N LEU A 311 6.88 5.19 2.23
CA LEU A 311 6.43 6.45 2.80
C LEU A 311 7.35 6.89 3.95
N PRO A 312 7.48 8.20 4.23
CA PRO A 312 6.89 9.31 3.50
C PRO A 312 7.51 9.47 2.10
N LEU A 313 6.81 10.17 1.21
CA LEU A 313 7.39 10.56 -0.08
C LEU A 313 8.67 11.39 0.16
N LYS A 314 9.63 11.29 -0.76
CA LYS A 314 10.93 11.98 -0.67
C LYS A 314 10.75 13.46 -0.29
N GLY A 315 11.45 13.88 0.76
CA GLY A 315 11.40 15.26 1.26
C GLY A 315 10.20 15.60 2.16
N LYS A 316 9.31 14.65 2.45
CA LYS A 316 8.21 14.83 3.42
C LYS A 316 8.56 14.14 4.75
N PRO A 317 8.16 14.70 5.91
CA PRO A 317 8.42 14.09 7.22
C PRO A 317 7.46 12.93 7.49
N VAL A 318 7.88 11.96 8.31
CA VAL A 318 7.03 10.83 8.69
C VAL A 318 5.94 11.21 9.69
N SER A 319 6.02 12.41 10.28
CA SER A 319 5.15 12.90 11.36
C SER A 319 3.65 12.77 11.05
N GLN A 320 3.25 12.91 9.78
CA GLN A 320 1.87 12.76 9.32
C GLN A 320 1.35 11.31 9.40
N TYR A 321 2.24 10.32 9.40
CA TYR A 321 1.91 8.88 9.38
C TYR A 321 2.04 8.19 10.74
N ILE A 322 2.54 8.91 11.76
CA ILE A 322 2.88 8.32 13.06
C ILE A 322 2.14 8.94 14.24
N LYS A 323 1.20 9.86 14.02
CA LYS A 323 0.58 10.60 15.13
C LYS A 323 -0.02 9.69 16.20
N ASN A 324 -0.69 8.61 15.80
CA ASN A 324 -1.30 7.68 16.75
C ASN A 324 -0.33 6.56 17.16
N GLU A 325 0.72 6.35 16.37
CA GLU A 325 1.67 5.25 16.47
C GLU A 325 2.93 5.63 17.26
N LEU A 326 3.21 6.93 17.44
CA LEU A 326 4.43 7.47 18.03
C LEU A 326 4.72 6.91 19.44
N GLY A 327 3.69 6.72 20.27
CA GLY A 327 3.84 6.13 21.59
C GLY A 327 4.40 4.70 21.53
N HIS A 328 3.84 3.87 20.67
CA HIS A 328 4.31 2.50 20.44
C HIS A 328 5.70 2.48 19.82
N MET A 329 5.97 3.36 18.85
CA MET A 329 7.29 3.46 18.23
C MET A 329 8.37 3.79 19.27
N ARG A 330 8.12 4.77 20.15
CA ARG A 330 9.06 5.14 21.23
C ARG A 330 9.37 3.97 22.15
N GLU A 331 8.37 3.16 22.50
CA GLU A 331 8.58 1.96 23.32
C GLU A 331 9.45 0.92 22.59
N VAL A 332 9.18 0.66 21.30
CA VAL A 332 10.01 -0.23 20.48
C VAL A 332 11.45 0.27 20.41
N PHE A 333 11.65 1.54 20.09
CA PHE A 333 12.98 2.15 19.98
C PHE A 333 13.74 2.10 21.30
N LYS A 334 13.07 2.40 22.41
CA LYS A 334 13.64 2.27 23.75
C LYS A 334 14.07 0.83 24.06
N ARG A 335 13.22 -0.16 23.78
CA ARG A 335 13.53 -1.59 23.98
C ARG A 335 14.67 -2.06 23.07
N ALA A 336 14.77 -1.52 21.86
CA ALA A 336 15.83 -1.84 20.91
C ALA A 336 17.16 -1.13 21.20
N ASP A 337 17.18 -0.15 22.12
CA ASP A 337 18.29 0.78 22.37
C ASP A 337 18.68 1.59 21.12
N VAL A 338 17.66 2.24 20.54
CA VAL A 338 17.70 2.92 19.24
C VAL A 338 17.08 4.31 19.39
N THR A 339 17.62 5.32 18.70
CA THR A 339 17.09 6.71 18.77
C THR A 339 16.04 6.93 17.69
N PHE A 340 14.89 7.49 18.04
CA PHE A 340 13.88 7.84 17.02
C PHE A 340 14.20 9.17 16.36
N ASP A 341 14.40 9.18 15.04
CA ASP A 341 14.45 10.40 14.22
C ASP A 341 13.25 10.46 13.24
N PRO A 342 12.28 11.38 13.45
CA PRO A 342 11.15 11.56 12.56
C PRO A 342 11.50 12.07 11.14
N GLN A 343 12.71 12.59 10.90
CA GLN A 343 13.13 13.09 9.60
C GLN A 343 13.76 12.01 8.72
N ASP A 344 14.34 10.96 9.32
CA ASP A 344 14.99 9.85 8.61
C ASP A 344 14.21 8.51 8.70
N THR A 345 12.96 8.56 9.16
CA THR A 345 12.12 7.36 9.24
C THR A 345 11.28 7.19 7.97
N GLN A 346 11.48 6.08 7.28
CA GLN A 346 10.64 5.59 6.19
C GLN A 346 10.04 4.22 6.54
N PHE A 347 8.98 3.83 5.85
CA PHE A 347 8.35 2.53 6.01
C PHE A 347 7.69 2.07 4.72
N PHE A 348 7.60 0.75 4.55
CA PHE A 348 6.89 0.15 3.43
C PHE A 348 5.45 -0.16 3.85
N VAL A 349 4.50 0.49 3.19
CA VAL A 349 3.07 0.22 3.36
C VAL A 349 2.81 -1.26 3.07
N GLY A 350 2.14 -1.92 4.02
CA GLY A 350 1.82 -3.34 3.90
C GLY A 350 2.90 -4.27 4.41
N THR A 351 4.02 -3.80 4.97
CA THR A 351 4.99 -4.62 5.73
C THR A 351 5.50 -5.85 4.96
N MET A 352 5.78 -5.68 3.68
CA MET A 352 6.37 -6.72 2.83
C MET A 352 7.66 -6.18 2.22
N PHE A 353 8.73 -6.94 2.36
CA PHE A 353 10.07 -6.52 1.99
C PHE A 353 11.03 -7.70 2.04
N TRP A 354 12.17 -7.58 1.37
CA TRP A 354 13.34 -8.39 1.64
C TRP A 354 14.17 -7.78 2.77
N PHE A 355 14.74 -8.62 3.63
CA PHE A 355 15.66 -8.15 4.66
C PHE A 355 16.85 -9.09 4.82
N ARG A 356 18.00 -8.51 5.19
CA ARG A 356 19.13 -9.26 5.72
C ARG A 356 18.88 -9.47 7.21
N PRO A 357 18.88 -10.71 7.74
CA PRO A 357 18.61 -10.96 9.17
C PRO A 357 19.46 -10.10 10.12
N ALA A 358 20.74 -9.90 9.80
CA ALA A 358 21.64 -9.06 10.58
C ALA A 358 21.23 -7.57 10.68
N ALA A 359 20.42 -7.06 9.74
CA ALA A 359 19.87 -5.70 9.78
C ALA A 359 18.84 -5.52 10.90
N PHE A 360 18.25 -6.60 11.40
CA PHE A 360 17.29 -6.57 12.50
C PHE A 360 17.85 -7.06 13.83
N LYS A 361 19.19 -7.16 13.97
CA LYS A 361 19.84 -7.52 15.25
C LYS A 361 19.40 -6.65 16.44
N LEU A 362 19.06 -5.38 16.20
CA LEU A 362 18.59 -4.46 17.25
C LEU A 362 17.13 -4.74 17.65
N LEU A 363 16.30 -5.26 16.74
CA LEU A 363 14.94 -5.71 17.07
C LEU A 363 14.97 -6.98 17.92
N GLU A 364 15.99 -7.85 17.78
CA GLU A 364 16.14 -9.01 18.67
C GLU A 364 16.32 -8.56 20.13
N ARG A 365 17.05 -7.46 20.38
CA ARG A 365 17.22 -6.87 21.73
C ARG A 365 15.90 -6.39 22.32
N ALA A 366 15.00 -5.88 21.46
CA ALA A 366 13.69 -5.44 21.90
C ALA A 366 12.88 -6.58 22.53
N ASN A 367 13.16 -7.85 22.18
CA ASN A 367 12.53 -9.05 22.77
C ASN A 367 10.99 -9.05 22.66
N ILE A 368 10.46 -8.41 21.62
CA ILE A 368 9.03 -8.37 21.32
C ILE A 368 8.62 -9.70 20.67
N GLY A 369 7.61 -10.35 21.21
CA GLY A 369 7.01 -11.57 20.66
C GLY A 369 5.50 -11.46 20.56
N LEU A 370 4.84 -12.57 20.21
CA LEU A 370 3.41 -12.60 19.91
C LEU A 370 2.53 -12.13 21.09
N LYS A 371 2.97 -12.37 22.32
CA LYS A 371 2.24 -12.01 23.56
C LYS A 371 2.25 -10.52 23.88
N ASP A 372 3.16 -9.73 23.30
CA ASP A 372 3.16 -8.27 23.44
C ASP A 372 2.00 -7.62 22.65
N PHE A 373 1.40 -8.35 21.70
CA PHE A 373 0.30 -7.87 20.90
C PHE A 373 -1.05 -8.20 21.54
N GLN A 374 -1.94 -7.20 21.52
CA GLN A 374 -3.33 -7.38 21.91
C GLN A 374 -4.01 -8.38 20.95
N PRO A 375 -5.04 -9.12 21.42
CA PRO A 375 -5.92 -9.87 20.54
C PRO A 375 -6.44 -8.98 19.40
N GLU A 376 -6.53 -9.52 18.17
CA GLU A 376 -7.02 -8.74 17.03
C GLU A 376 -8.48 -8.32 17.26
N ASN A 377 -8.71 -7.00 17.17
CA ASN A 377 -10.01 -6.36 17.44
C ASN A 377 -10.47 -5.45 16.29
N GLY A 378 -9.82 -5.48 15.12
CA GLY A 378 -10.12 -4.66 13.97
C GLY A 378 -9.58 -3.22 14.02
N ALA A 379 -8.87 -2.83 15.08
CA ALA A 379 -8.31 -1.48 15.19
C ALA A 379 -7.35 -1.16 14.02
N LYS A 380 -7.51 0.01 13.39
CA LYS A 380 -6.75 0.41 12.19
C LYS A 380 -5.60 1.38 12.46
N LYS A 381 -5.48 1.90 13.69
CA LYS A 381 -4.46 2.89 14.09
C LYS A 381 -4.15 2.74 15.57
N GLY A 382 -3.00 3.26 16.01
CA GLY A 382 -2.65 3.35 17.43
C GLY A 382 -2.44 2.01 18.14
N THR A 383 -2.04 0.97 17.41
CA THR A 383 -1.68 -0.34 17.98
C THR A 383 -0.20 -0.65 17.76
N LEU A 384 0.33 -1.60 18.52
CA LEU A 384 1.75 -1.98 18.46
C LEU A 384 2.19 -2.41 17.05
N GLN A 385 1.38 -3.19 16.34
CA GLN A 385 1.71 -3.62 14.97
C GLN A 385 1.83 -2.45 13.99
N HIS A 386 0.97 -1.42 14.12
CA HIS A 386 1.08 -0.23 13.28
C HIS A 386 2.32 0.59 13.67
N GLY A 387 2.67 0.66 14.96
CA GLY A 387 3.92 1.25 15.43
C GLY A 387 5.14 0.58 14.80
N LEU A 388 5.25 -0.75 14.95
CA LEU A 388 6.37 -1.55 14.42
C LEU A 388 6.54 -1.44 12.91
N GLU A 389 5.45 -1.42 12.13
CA GLU A 389 5.50 -1.19 10.67
C GLU A 389 6.31 0.08 10.33
N ARG A 390 6.23 1.12 11.16
CA ARG A 390 6.97 2.39 10.97
C ARG A 390 8.40 2.38 11.53
N THR A 391 8.88 1.26 12.10
CA THR A 391 10.22 1.19 12.73
C THR A 391 11.25 0.40 11.93
N PHE A 392 10.84 -0.55 11.08
CA PHE A 392 11.76 -1.50 10.44
C PHE A 392 12.92 -0.84 9.70
N SER A 393 12.64 0.15 8.84
CA SER A 393 13.70 0.85 8.09
C SER A 393 14.64 1.64 8.98
N ALA A 394 14.11 2.36 9.97
CA ALA A 394 14.92 3.15 10.91
C ALA A 394 15.84 2.25 11.75
N ILE A 395 15.36 1.08 12.16
CA ILE A 395 16.16 0.11 12.91
C ILE A 395 17.24 -0.52 12.01
N ALA A 396 16.91 -0.87 10.76
CA ALA A 396 17.90 -1.35 9.81
C ALA A 396 19.03 -0.33 9.58
N LYS A 397 18.66 0.96 9.41
CA LYS A 397 19.62 2.07 9.30
C LYS A 397 20.54 2.17 10.50
N GLN A 398 19.99 2.15 11.72
CA GLN A 398 20.79 2.22 12.94
C GLN A 398 21.61 0.96 13.24
N ALA A 399 21.24 -0.19 12.66
CA ALA A 399 22.07 -1.38 12.69
C ALA A 399 23.32 -1.29 11.78
N GLY A 400 23.44 -0.21 10.98
CA GLY A 400 24.55 0.06 10.05
C GLY A 400 24.26 -0.34 8.60
N TYR A 401 22.99 -0.60 8.25
CA TYR A 401 22.60 -1.03 6.91
C TYR A 401 21.88 0.05 6.13
N LYS A 402 21.88 -0.07 4.80
CA LYS A 402 21.10 0.78 3.91
C LYS A 402 19.75 0.15 3.61
N VAL A 403 18.80 1.03 3.31
CA VAL A 403 17.45 0.68 2.84
C VAL A 403 17.38 1.01 1.36
N ALA A 404 16.75 0.14 0.59
CA ALA A 404 16.53 0.36 -0.83
C ALA A 404 15.08 0.05 -1.20
N ALA A 405 14.70 0.46 -2.40
CA ALA A 405 13.44 0.09 -2.99
C ALA A 405 13.56 -0.22 -4.47
N LYS A 406 12.57 -0.96 -4.98
CA LYS A 406 12.51 -1.40 -6.37
C LYS A 406 11.09 -1.22 -6.92
N GLN A 407 10.99 -0.89 -8.20
CA GLN A 407 9.74 -0.97 -8.96
C GLN A 407 9.61 -2.34 -9.67
N PRO A 408 8.41 -2.70 -10.15
CA PRO A 408 8.25 -3.84 -11.04
C PRO A 408 9.16 -3.71 -12.27
N THR A 409 9.53 -4.84 -12.86
CA THR A 409 10.15 -4.87 -14.19
C THR A 409 9.18 -4.23 -15.20
N SER A 410 9.70 -3.38 -16.08
CA SER A 410 8.89 -2.71 -17.10
C SER A 410 8.30 -3.72 -18.09
N HIS A 411 7.21 -3.36 -18.75
CA HIS A 411 6.54 -4.21 -19.74
C HIS A 411 7.45 -4.56 -20.93
N ASP A 412 8.40 -3.70 -21.27
CA ASP A 412 9.41 -3.94 -22.32
C ASP A 412 10.55 -4.89 -21.87
N GLY A 413 10.46 -5.46 -20.67
CA GLY A 413 11.48 -6.33 -20.10
C GLY A 413 12.64 -5.58 -19.41
N THR A 414 12.64 -4.24 -19.44
CA THR A 414 13.69 -3.45 -18.79
C THR A 414 13.63 -3.64 -17.27
N ILE A 415 14.70 -4.20 -16.71
CA ILE A 415 14.81 -4.45 -15.27
C ILE A 415 14.97 -3.12 -14.53
N SER A 416 13.95 -2.77 -13.74
CA SER A 416 14.04 -1.64 -12.81
C SER A 416 15.13 -1.89 -11.76
N MET A 417 16.10 -0.99 -11.68
CA MET A 417 17.23 -1.05 -10.76
C MET A 417 16.81 -0.88 -9.30
N VAL A 418 17.64 -1.38 -8.39
CA VAL A 418 17.52 -1.13 -6.95
C VAL A 418 18.02 0.27 -6.64
N GLU A 419 17.21 1.06 -5.93
CA GLU A 419 17.52 2.44 -5.54
C GLU A 419 17.60 2.56 -4.02
N PHE A 420 18.74 3.01 -3.48
CA PHE A 420 18.90 3.30 -2.05
C PHE A 420 18.12 4.56 -1.65
N ILE A 421 17.43 4.52 -0.50
CA ILE A 421 16.46 5.54 -0.05
C ILE A 421 16.60 6.02 1.40
#